data_AF-A0AAW1PCQ6-F1
#
_entry.id   AF-A0AAW1PCQ6-F1
#
_cell.length_a   1.000
_cell.length_b   1.000
_cell.length_c   1.000
_cell.angle_alpha   90.00
_cell.angle_beta   90.00
_cell.angle_gamma   90.00
#
_symmetry.space_group_name_H-M   'P 1'
#
loop_
_entity.id
_entity.type
_entity.pdbx_description
1 polymer ?
#
loop_
_entity_poly.entity_id
_entity_poly.type
_entity_poly.pdbx_seq_one_letter_code
_entity_poly.pdbx_strand_id
1 'polypeptide(L)'
;MARGRGAQCQASTPGIQATLEAGGPAPALDAEAGAGARFVPTEKLCEGCKVVRSLVEFTQLSSTVDGHHYLCRACVTERAAARMGCKVDAKSV
;
A
#
# COMPACT_ATOMS: atom_id res chain seq x y z
N MET A 1 23.71 55.82 -6.65
CA MET A 1 22.27 56.06 -6.37
C MET A 1 21.50 55.07 -7.23
N ALA A 2 20.92 53.99 -6.71
CA ALA A 2 19.55 53.97 -6.21
C ALA A 2 19.28 52.70 -5.38
N ARG A 3 18.54 52.90 -4.28
CA ARG A 3 18.03 51.89 -3.37
C ARG A 3 16.67 51.40 -3.89
N GLY A 4 16.49 50.12 -4.20
CA GLY A 4 15.16 49.48 -4.25
C GLY A 4 15.01 48.63 -2.98
N ARG A 5 14.21 48.99 -1.96
CA ARG A 5 12.72 48.92 -1.90
C ARG A 5 12.26 47.58 -2.49
N GLY A 6 12.02 46.52 -1.72
CA GLY A 6 11.16 46.46 -0.54
C GLY A 6 9.91 45.68 -0.91
N ALA A 7 10.04 44.37 -1.15
CA ALA A 7 8.91 43.48 -1.38
C ALA A 7 8.45 42.94 -0.01
N GLN A 8 7.40 43.57 0.50
CA GLN A 8 6.77 43.27 1.77
C GLN A 8 6.00 41.96 1.64
N CYS A 9 6.49 40.90 2.28
CA CYS A 9 5.76 39.64 2.43
C CYS A 9 4.59 39.91 3.38
N GLN A 10 3.39 40.15 2.84
CA GLN A 10 2.18 40.30 3.64
C GLN A 10 1.76 38.92 4.20
N ALA A 11 2.11 38.66 5.45
CA ALA A 11 1.55 37.59 6.24
C ALA A 11 0.15 38.01 6.70
N SER A 12 -0.87 37.65 5.94
CA SER A 12 -2.28 37.86 6.30
C SER A 12 -3.06 36.58 6.05
N THR A 13 -3.25 35.79 7.11
CA THR A 13 -4.37 34.82 7.20
C THR A 13 -4.71 34.55 8.66
N PRO A 14 -5.48 35.42 9.33
CA PRO A 14 -6.30 34.99 10.46
C PRO A 14 -7.62 34.45 9.90
N GLY A 15 -7.74 33.12 9.86
CA GLY A 15 -8.94 32.47 9.34
C GLY A 15 -9.04 31.00 9.74
N ILE A 16 -8.62 30.65 10.96
CA ILE A 16 -8.93 29.34 11.53
C ILE A 16 -10.41 29.37 11.94
N GLN A 17 -11.28 28.95 11.02
CA GLN A 17 -12.66 28.63 11.37
C GLN A 17 -12.63 27.37 12.23
N ALA A 18 -12.99 27.55 13.50
CA ALA A 18 -13.23 26.49 14.44
C ALA A 18 -14.40 25.63 13.95
N THR A 19 -14.09 24.43 13.50
CA THR A 19 -15.05 23.36 13.20
C THR A 19 -15.55 22.78 14.52
N LEU A 20 -16.76 23.12 14.94
CA LEU A 20 -17.45 22.41 16.03
C LEU A 20 -18.87 22.08 15.59
N GLU A 21 -18.97 21.13 14.66
CA GLU A 21 -20.23 20.43 14.36
C GLU A 21 -20.03 18.98 14.83
N ALA A 22 -20.30 18.76 16.11
CA ALA A 22 -20.46 17.44 16.69
C ALA A 22 -21.79 16.86 16.21
N GLY A 23 -21.75 15.89 15.32
CA GLY A 23 -22.96 15.26 14.78
C GLY A 23 -22.65 14.07 13.87
N GLY A 24 -21.73 13.19 14.28
CA GLY A 24 -21.52 11.91 13.59
C GLY A 24 -22.66 10.95 13.91
N PRO A 25 -23.39 10.39 12.92
CA PRO A 25 -24.39 9.37 13.18
C PRO A 25 -23.72 8.15 13.80
N ALA A 26 -24.32 7.62 14.86
CA ALA A 26 -23.97 6.32 15.40
C ALA A 26 -23.98 5.30 14.24
N PRO A 27 -22.90 4.52 14.01
CA PRO A 27 -22.97 3.45 13.04
C PRO A 27 -23.99 2.45 13.56
N ALA A 28 -25.11 2.35 12.85
CA ALA A 28 -26.06 1.27 12.96
C ALA A 28 -25.29 -0.04 12.76
N LEU A 29 -25.02 -0.68 13.89
CA LEU A 29 -25.03 -2.12 14.07
C LEU A 29 -26.28 -2.61 13.34
N ASP A 30 -26.14 -3.48 12.34
CA ASP A 30 -27.16 -4.49 11.93
C ASP A 30 -26.83 -5.03 10.53
N ALA A 31 -26.13 -6.17 10.48
CA ALA A 31 -26.36 -7.26 9.52
C ALA A 31 -25.29 -8.34 9.71
N GLU A 32 -25.45 -9.11 10.78
CA GLU A 32 -24.74 -10.35 11.02
C GLU A 32 -25.20 -11.41 10.00
N ALA A 33 -24.60 -11.41 8.81
CA ALA A 33 -24.55 -12.60 7.97
C ALA A 33 -23.19 -13.26 8.20
N GLY A 34 -23.11 -14.05 9.28
CA GLY A 34 -21.99 -14.92 9.59
C GLY A 34 -21.80 -15.99 8.53
N ALA A 35 -21.22 -15.62 7.38
CA ALA A 35 -20.59 -16.55 6.47
C ALA A 35 -19.30 -17.01 7.16
N GLY A 36 -19.30 -18.27 7.63
CA GLY A 36 -18.23 -18.86 8.44
C GLY A 36 -16.85 -18.38 8.01
N ALA A 37 -16.23 -17.55 8.86
CA ALA A 37 -14.91 -16.99 8.63
C ALA A 37 -13.92 -18.15 8.54
N ARG A 38 -13.63 -18.60 7.31
CA ARG A 38 -12.50 -19.47 7.06
C ARG A 38 -11.28 -18.72 7.56
N PHE A 39 -10.57 -19.31 8.51
CA PHE A 39 -9.30 -18.79 8.97
C PHE A 39 -8.32 -18.83 7.80
N VAL A 40 -8.19 -17.70 7.12
CA VAL A 40 -7.18 -17.52 6.07
C VAL A 40 -5.93 -17.01 6.78
N PRO A 41 -4.84 -17.79 6.81
CA PRO A 41 -3.60 -17.32 7.42
C PRO A 41 -3.14 -16.03 6.73
N THR A 42 -2.90 -14.97 7.49
CA THR A 42 -2.52 -13.65 6.94
C THR A 42 -1.10 -13.63 6.37
N GLU A 43 -0.31 -14.66 6.66
CA GLU A 43 1.11 -14.75 6.35
C GLU A 43 1.44 -16.11 5.73
N LYS A 44 2.42 -16.12 4.81
CA LYS A 44 2.91 -17.32 4.13
C LYS A 44 4.42 -17.24 3.94
N LEU A 45 5.09 -18.38 4.01
CA LEU A 45 6.52 -18.50 3.70
C LEU A 45 6.72 -18.47 2.19
N CYS A 46 7.55 -17.55 1.69
CA CYS A 46 7.92 -17.53 0.27
C CYS A 46 8.91 -18.65 -0.04
N GLU A 47 8.64 -19.47 -1.06
CA GLU A 47 9.54 -20.55 -1.47
C GLU A 47 10.84 -20.08 -2.16
N GLY A 48 10.83 -18.85 -2.70
CA GLY A 48 11.98 -18.26 -3.39
C GLY A 48 13.02 -17.69 -2.42
N CYS A 49 12.61 -16.76 -1.57
CA CYS A 49 13.50 -16.09 -0.60
C CYS A 49 13.46 -16.70 0.81
N LYS A 50 12.56 -17.66 1.08
CA LYS A 50 12.38 -18.32 2.40
C LYS A 50 12.11 -17.34 3.55
N VAL A 51 11.46 -16.21 3.25
CA VAL A 51 11.00 -15.21 4.23
C VAL A 51 9.49 -15.27 4.39
N VAL A 52 9.00 -15.17 5.63
CA VAL A 52 7.57 -15.04 5.93
C VAL A 52 7.09 -13.66 5.50
N ARG A 53 6.06 -13.61 4.66
CA ARG A 53 5.48 -12.37 4.13
C ARG A 53 3.96 -12.43 4.28
N SER A 54 3.32 -11.27 4.32
CA SER A 54 1.87 -11.15 4.32
C SER A 54 1.29 -11.62 2.98
N LEU A 55 0.08 -12.18 2.98
CA LEU A 55 -0.58 -12.66 1.74
C LEU A 55 -0.72 -11.57 0.66
N VAL A 56 -0.81 -10.31 1.06
CA VAL A 56 -0.86 -9.14 0.15
C VAL A 56 0.43 -8.96 -0.66
N GLU A 57 1.55 -9.49 -0.17
CA GLU A 57 2.85 -9.50 -0.86
C GLU A 57 2.97 -10.65 -1.87
N PHE A 58 1.99 -11.57 -1.91
CA PHE A 58 1.94 -12.65 -2.88
C PHE A 58 1.01 -12.29 -4.04
N THR A 59 1.34 -12.75 -5.24
CA THR A 59 0.45 -12.57 -6.40
C THR A 59 -0.78 -13.45 -6.22
N GLN A 60 -1.97 -12.89 -6.36
CA GLN A 60 -3.22 -13.65 -6.35
C GLN A 60 -3.30 -14.52 -7.61
N LEU A 61 -3.55 -15.82 -7.42
CA LEU A 61 -3.75 -16.80 -8.48
C LEU A 61 -5.06 -17.54 -8.24
N SER A 62 -6.04 -17.30 -9.10
CA SER A 62 -7.32 -18.04 -9.12
C SER A 62 -7.15 -19.52 -9.45
N SER A 63 -6.02 -19.92 -10.03
CA SER A 63 -5.71 -21.31 -10.37
C SER A 63 -5.24 -22.16 -9.18
N THR A 64 -4.99 -21.55 -8.02
CA THR A 64 -4.51 -22.26 -6.82
C THR A 64 -5.61 -22.36 -5.76
N VAL A 65 -5.62 -23.46 -4.99
CA VAL A 65 -6.61 -23.68 -3.93
C VAL A 65 -6.58 -22.57 -2.88
N ASP A 66 -5.38 -22.10 -2.52
CA ASP A 66 -5.18 -20.99 -1.57
C ASP A 66 -5.43 -19.60 -2.18
N GLY A 67 -5.62 -19.51 -3.49
CA GLY A 67 -5.78 -18.24 -4.21
C GLY A 67 -4.50 -17.40 -4.34
N HIS A 68 -3.33 -17.91 -3.92
CA HIS A 68 -2.07 -17.15 -3.87
C HIS A 68 -0.87 -17.97 -4.37
N HIS A 69 0.04 -17.30 -5.07
CA HIS A 69 1.28 -17.92 -5.56
C HIS A 69 2.15 -18.47 -4.41
N TYR A 70 3.07 -19.39 -4.73
CA TYR A 70 4.07 -19.90 -3.79
C TYR A 70 5.29 -18.97 -3.63
N LEU A 71 5.38 -17.93 -4.47
CA LEU A 71 6.45 -16.93 -4.48
C LEU A 71 5.85 -15.55 -4.20
N CYS A 72 6.56 -14.73 -3.44
CA CYS A 72 6.19 -13.32 -3.26
C CYS A 72 6.37 -12.53 -4.57
N ARG A 73 5.73 -11.36 -4.66
CA ARG A 73 5.76 -10.49 -5.84
C ARG A 73 7.18 -10.12 -6.27
N ALA A 74 8.10 -9.89 -5.31
CA ALA A 74 9.50 -9.64 -5.61
C ALA A 74 10.14 -10.80 -6.39
N CYS A 75 10.07 -12.02 -5.84
CA CYS A 75 10.63 -13.21 -6.50
C CYS A 75 9.95 -13.52 -7.84
N VAL A 76 8.64 -13.26 -7.97
CA VAL A 76 7.94 -13.41 -9.26
C VAL A 76 8.50 -12.43 -10.29
N THR A 77 8.68 -11.16 -9.92
CA THR A 77 9.25 -10.13 -10.80
C THR A 77 10.68 -10.47 -11.20
N GLU A 78 11.54 -10.88 -10.24
CA GLU A 78 12.91 -11.32 -10.52
C GLU A 78 12.94 -12.50 -11.49
N ARG A 79 12.08 -13.50 -11.28
CA ARG A 79 12.00 -14.68 -12.15
C ARG A 79 11.44 -14.36 -13.53
N ALA A 80 10.47 -13.45 -13.60
CA ALA A 80 9.92 -12.97 -14.87
C ALA A 80 10.97 -12.19 -15.65
N ALA A 81 11.74 -11.32 -14.99
CA ALA A 81 12.86 -10.59 -15.59
C ALA A 81 13.94 -11.56 -16.11
N ALA A 82 14.31 -12.58 -15.31
CA ALA A 82 15.27 -13.60 -15.72
C ALA A 82 14.81 -14.40 -16.95
N ARG A 83 13.49 -14.62 -17.11
CA ARG A 83 12.91 -15.32 -18.26
C ARG A 83 12.79 -14.45 -19.51
N MET A 84 12.50 -13.16 -19.33
CA MET A 84 12.27 -12.24 -20.45
C MET A 84 13.56 -11.67 -21.05
N GLY A 85 14.74 -12.10 -20.57
CA GLY A 85 16.02 -11.85 -21.26
C GLY A 85 16.45 -10.38 -21.33
N CYS A 86 15.66 -9.44 -20.81
CA CYS A 86 16.09 -8.06 -20.62
C CYS A 86 16.91 -8.03 -19.33
N LYS A 87 18.22 -8.16 -19.48
CA LYS A 87 19.19 -7.91 -18.41
C LYS A 87 18.94 -6.50 -17.90
N VAL A 88 18.21 -6.34 -16.81
CA VAL A 88 18.22 -5.06 -16.08
C VAL A 88 19.57 -4.99 -15.41
N ASP A 89 20.45 -4.14 -15.94
CA ASP A 89 21.76 -3.89 -15.37
C ASP A 89 21.56 -3.39 -13.94
N ALA A 90 21.75 -4.28 -12.96
CA ALA A 90 21.55 -4.03 -11.53
C ALA A 90 22.67 -3.16 -10.92
N LYS A 91 23.14 -2.13 -11.66
CA LYS A 91 24.31 -1.36 -11.27
C LYS A 91 24.19 0.10 -11.71
N SER A 92 23.57 0.91 -10.87
CA SER A 92 23.95 2.32 -10.75
C SER A 92 23.57 2.82 -9.35
N VAL A 93 24.39 2.48 -8.37
CA VAL A 93 24.61 3.28 -7.15
C VAL A 93 26.11 3.48 -7.00
#